data_AF-A0A1A1XVG5-F1
#
_entry.id   AF-A0A1A1XVG5-F1
#
_cell.length_a   1.000
_cell.length_b   1.000
_cell.length_c   1.000
_cell.angle_alpha   90.00
_cell.angle_beta   90.00
_cell.angle_gamma   90.00
#
_symmetry.space_group_name_H-M   'P 1'
#
loop_
_entity.id
_entity.type
_entity.pdbx_description
1 polymer ?
#
loop_
_entity_poly.entity_id
_entity_poly.type
_entity_poly.pdbx_seq_one_letter_code
_entity_poly.pdbx_strand_id
1 'polypeptide(L)'
;MVRKSSGCEVADCDGAHIAEGVCHYGDGPHKAKGFCKGHYGQSRRVYSERTLPKSHTLTPDDVRDIRHLYATGDYGQAELGRKFGVSGKAVSEIVNRKTWPDIE
;
A
#
# COMPACT_ATOMS: atom_id res chain seq x y z
N MET A 1 -37.69 -21.55 -12.91
CA MET A 1 -36.57 -20.73 -13.44
C MET A 1 -36.15 -19.76 -12.34
N VAL A 2 -35.11 -20.10 -11.57
CA VAL A 2 -34.67 -19.26 -10.44
C VAL A 2 -34.01 -18.01 -11.02
N ARG A 3 -34.59 -16.84 -10.73
CA ARG A 3 -34.07 -15.54 -11.15
C ARG A 3 -32.74 -15.33 -10.45
N LYS A 4 -31.62 -15.36 -11.19
CA LYS A 4 -30.32 -14.91 -10.67
C LYS A 4 -30.47 -13.43 -10.30
N SER A 5 -30.55 -13.14 -9.01
CA SER A 5 -30.52 -11.79 -8.48
C SER A 5 -29.12 -11.22 -8.69
N SER A 6 -29.02 -10.32 -9.65
CA SER A 6 -27.81 -9.67 -10.14
C SER A 6 -27.21 -8.70 -9.11
N GLY A 7 -26.68 -9.23 -8.00
CA GLY A 7 -26.08 -8.40 -6.95
C GLY A 7 -24.98 -9.05 -6.10
N CYS A 8 -24.69 -10.34 -6.29
CA CYS A 8 -23.58 -11.03 -5.63
C CYS A 8 -22.45 -11.22 -6.63
N GLU A 9 -21.26 -10.72 -6.31
CA GLU A 9 -20.05 -10.84 -7.14
C GLU A 9 -19.27 -12.14 -6.88
N VAL A 10 -19.78 -13.02 -6.00
CA VAL A 10 -19.16 -14.31 -5.68
C VAL A 10 -19.49 -15.33 -6.78
N ALA A 11 -18.47 -15.99 -7.31
CA ALA A 11 -18.63 -17.04 -8.33
C ALA A 11 -19.54 -18.18 -7.81
N ASP A 12 -20.39 -18.69 -8.70
CA ASP A 12 -21.31 -19.80 -8.43
C ASP A 12 -22.34 -19.56 -7.30
N CYS A 13 -22.57 -18.30 -6.91
CA CYS A 13 -23.66 -17.95 -6.01
C CYS A 13 -25.00 -17.81 -6.74
N ASP A 14 -26.06 -18.39 -6.17
CA ASP A 14 -27.43 -18.32 -6.68
C ASP A 14 -28.14 -16.99 -6.37
N GLY A 15 -27.58 -16.17 -5.48
CA GLY A 15 -28.08 -14.86 -5.09
C GLY A 15 -29.31 -14.88 -4.17
N ALA A 16 -29.74 -16.05 -3.67
CA ALA A 16 -30.95 -16.19 -2.84
C ALA A 16 -30.90 -15.30 -1.59
N HIS A 17 -29.73 -15.22 -0.96
CA HIS A 17 -29.47 -14.40 0.22
C HIS A 17 -29.81 -12.90 0.02
N ILE A 18 -29.70 -12.38 -1.20
CA ILE A 18 -30.04 -10.97 -1.51
C ILE A 18 -31.55 -10.74 -1.41
N ALA A 19 -32.35 -11.70 -1.89
CA ALA A 19 -33.80 -11.64 -1.81
C ALA A 19 -34.29 -11.79 -0.36
N GLU A 20 -33.59 -12.60 0.42
CA GLU A 20 -33.84 -12.82 1.85
C GLU A 20 -33.28 -11.70 2.74
N GLY A 21 -32.50 -10.77 2.18
CA GLY A 21 -31.88 -9.65 2.91
C GLY A 21 -30.79 -10.09 3.89
N VAL A 22 -30.22 -11.28 3.71
CA VAL A 22 -29.17 -11.86 4.55
C VAL A 22 -27.83 -11.86 3.85
N CYS A 23 -26.75 -11.85 4.62
CA CYS A 23 -25.40 -11.83 4.09
C CYS A 23 -25.01 -13.19 3.49
N HIS A 24 -24.27 -13.15 2.39
CA HIS A 24 -23.79 -14.35 1.71
C HIS A 24 -23.01 -15.31 2.63
N TYR A 25 -22.11 -14.76 3.45
CA TYR A 25 -21.23 -15.53 4.34
C TYR A 25 -21.74 -15.62 5.79
N GLY A 26 -22.99 -15.24 6.09
CA GLY A 26 -23.55 -15.39 7.44
C GLY A 26 -24.91 -14.75 7.64
N ASP A 27 -25.54 -14.96 8.79
CA ASP A 27 -26.96 -14.64 9.02
C ASP A 27 -27.26 -13.17 9.33
N GLY A 28 -26.25 -12.29 9.26
CA GLY A 28 -26.40 -10.87 9.52
C GLY A 28 -27.13 -10.15 8.36
N PRO A 29 -27.82 -9.03 8.62
CA PRO A 29 -28.53 -8.29 7.59
C PRO A 29 -27.57 -7.79 6.50
N HIS A 30 -27.95 -8.01 5.24
CA HIS A 30 -27.25 -7.52 4.07
C HIS A 30 -27.26 -5.98 4.05
N LYS A 31 -26.10 -5.38 3.77
CA LYS A 31 -25.94 -3.92 3.61
C LYS A 31 -25.64 -3.52 2.17
N ALA A 32 -24.58 -4.06 1.57
CA ALA A 32 -24.16 -3.74 0.21
C ALA A 32 -23.54 -4.98 -0.48
N LYS A 33 -23.83 -5.17 -1.77
CA LYS A 33 -23.30 -6.27 -2.61
C LYS A 33 -23.46 -7.71 -2.05
N GLY A 34 -24.58 -8.00 -1.40
CA GLY A 34 -24.82 -9.28 -0.72
C GLY A 34 -24.10 -9.48 0.62
N PHE A 35 -23.37 -8.49 1.16
CA PHE A 35 -22.57 -8.66 2.39
C PHE A 35 -23.10 -7.86 3.60
N CYS A 36 -22.91 -8.41 4.81
CA CYS A 36 -23.08 -7.69 6.08
C CYS A 36 -21.92 -6.70 6.29
N LYS A 37 -22.00 -5.81 7.29
CA LYS A 37 -20.95 -4.82 7.58
C LYS A 37 -19.55 -5.45 7.74
N GLY A 38 -19.46 -6.58 8.44
CA GLY A 38 -18.20 -7.30 8.67
C GLY A 38 -17.61 -7.87 7.39
N HIS A 39 -18.40 -8.66 6.66
CA HIS A 39 -17.97 -9.29 5.40
C HIS A 39 -17.78 -8.27 4.27
N TYR A 40 -18.55 -7.18 4.23
CA TYR A 40 -18.33 -6.07 3.31
C TYR A 40 -16.95 -5.43 3.57
N GLY A 41 -16.62 -5.21 4.86
CA GLY A 41 -15.29 -4.75 5.25
C GLY A 41 -14.18 -5.70 4.82
N GLN A 42 -14.36 -7.01 5.02
CA GLN A 42 -13.37 -8.04 4.63
C GLN A 42 -13.22 -8.19 3.11
N SER A 43 -14.32 -8.21 2.35
CA SER A 43 -14.31 -8.29 0.88
C SER A 43 -13.60 -7.11 0.21
N ARG A 44 -13.55 -5.97 0.90
CA ARG A 44 -12.86 -4.75 0.48
C ARG A 44 -11.57 -4.47 1.25
N ARG A 45 -11.04 -5.44 2.01
CA ARG A 45 -9.69 -5.34 2.61
C ARG A 45 -8.61 -5.52 1.53
N VAL A 46 -8.65 -4.67 0.51
CA VAL A 46 -7.46 -4.33 -0.26
C VAL A 46 -6.76 -3.22 0.53
N TYR A 47 -6.07 -3.59 1.61
CA TYR A 47 -5.19 -2.64 2.31
C TYR A 47 -3.88 -2.40 1.54
N SER A 48 -3.59 -3.22 0.52
CA SER A 48 -2.23 -3.40 -0.01
C SER A 48 -2.09 -3.52 -1.53
N GLU A 49 -3.06 -3.08 -2.35
CA GLU A 49 -2.74 -2.70 -3.74
C GLU A 49 -2.05 -1.33 -3.84
N ARG A 50 -1.58 -0.78 -2.71
CA ARG A 50 -0.32 -0.06 -2.78
C ARG A 50 0.78 -1.10 -2.99
N THR A 51 1.03 -1.46 -4.25
CA THR A 51 2.42 -1.70 -4.65
C THR A 51 3.14 -0.42 -4.23
N LEU A 52 3.83 -0.44 -3.08
CA LEU A 52 4.63 0.70 -2.67
C LEU A 52 5.56 0.96 -3.86
N PRO A 53 5.54 2.17 -4.45
CA PRO A 53 6.39 2.42 -5.60
C PRO A 53 7.83 2.12 -5.19
N LYS A 54 8.56 1.39 -6.06
CA LYS A 54 9.95 0.96 -5.85
C LYS A 54 10.89 2.13 -5.47
N SER A 55 10.45 3.37 -5.69
CA SER A 55 11.12 4.62 -5.35
C SER A 55 11.26 4.94 -3.86
N HIS A 56 10.79 4.08 -2.93
CA HIS A 56 10.85 4.38 -1.48
C HIS A 56 11.90 3.58 -0.70
N THR A 57 12.69 2.71 -1.34
CA THR A 57 13.72 1.92 -0.65
C THR A 57 15.10 2.29 -1.17
N LEU A 58 15.86 3.04 -0.36
CA LEU A 58 17.28 3.27 -0.61
C LEU A 58 18.03 1.95 -0.52
N THR A 59 18.91 1.71 -1.49
CA THR A 59 19.87 0.61 -1.47
C THR A 59 21.17 1.02 -0.77
N PRO A 60 22.02 0.08 -0.34
CA PRO A 60 23.35 0.40 0.18
C PRO A 60 24.17 1.22 -0.82
N ASP A 61 24.08 0.95 -2.12
CA ASP A 61 24.80 1.70 -3.16
C ASP A 61 24.31 3.15 -3.26
N ASP A 62 23.00 3.38 -3.18
CA ASP A 62 22.44 4.75 -3.14
C ASP A 62 22.98 5.53 -1.93
N VAL A 63 23.18 4.88 -0.79
CA VAL A 63 23.75 5.50 0.41
C VAL A 63 25.21 5.93 0.18
N ARG A 64 26.01 5.10 -0.51
CA ARG A 64 27.40 5.45 -0.87
C ARG A 64 27.42 6.64 -1.82
N ASP A 65 26.58 6.61 -2.84
CA ASP A 65 26.47 7.67 -3.84
C ASP A 65 26.03 9.00 -3.21
N ILE A 66 25.04 8.98 -2.31
CA ILE A 66 24.59 10.16 -1.58
C ILE A 66 25.75 10.78 -0.79
N ARG A 67 26.56 9.97 -0.10
CA ARG A 67 27.69 10.46 0.69
C ARG A 67 28.81 10.99 -0.18
N HIS A 68 29.14 10.29 -1.26
CA HIS A 68 30.16 10.72 -2.21
C HIS A 68 29.77 12.06 -2.85
N LEU A 69 28.54 12.18 -3.35
CA LEU A 69 28.02 13.41 -3.97
C LEU A 69 27.90 14.57 -2.98
N TYR A 70 27.54 14.30 -1.72
CA TYR A 70 27.55 15.34 -0.70
C TYR A 70 28.97 15.81 -0.35
N ALA A 71 29.94 14.88 -0.33
CA ALA A 71 31.33 15.19 -0.02
C ALA A 71 32.02 16.05 -1.11
N THR A 72 31.52 16.07 -2.35
CA THR A 72 32.05 16.99 -3.37
C THR A 72 31.72 18.46 -3.07
N GLY A 73 30.70 18.73 -2.26
CA GLY A 73 30.22 20.07 -1.94
C GLY A 73 29.35 20.70 -3.02
N ASP A 74 29.21 20.05 -4.19
CA ASP A 74 28.44 20.57 -5.32
C ASP A 74 26.92 20.43 -5.11
N TYR A 75 26.50 19.53 -4.23
CA TYR A 75 25.09 19.20 -4.02
C TYR A 75 24.63 19.49 -2.59
N GLY A 76 23.53 20.23 -2.48
CA GLY A 76 22.83 20.43 -1.22
C GLY A 76 21.96 19.22 -0.82
N GLN A 77 21.69 19.06 0.47
CA GLN A 77 20.87 17.95 1.01
C GLN A 77 19.46 17.87 0.41
N ALA A 78 18.84 19.02 0.14
CA ALA A 78 17.52 19.08 -0.50
C ALA A 78 17.56 18.63 -1.97
N GLU A 79 18.68 18.85 -2.66
CA GLU A 79 18.87 18.47 -4.05
C GLU A 79 19.13 16.98 -4.20
N LEU A 80 19.99 16.43 -3.34
CA LEU A 80 20.20 14.99 -3.23
C LEU A 80 18.89 14.28 -2.87
N GLY A 81 18.08 14.84 -1.97
CA GLY A 81 16.77 14.28 -1.65
C GLY A 81 15.88 14.15 -2.89
N ARG A 82 15.78 15.21 -3.70
CA ARG A 82 15.03 15.16 -4.97
C ARG A 82 15.61 14.15 -5.96
N LYS A 83 16.95 14.06 -6.05
CA LYS A 83 17.66 13.15 -6.97
C LYS A 83 17.41 11.68 -6.64
N PHE A 84 17.36 11.32 -5.35
CA PHE A 84 17.18 9.94 -4.89
C PHE A 84 15.74 9.63 -4.44
N GLY A 85 14.80 10.54 -4.63
CA GLY A 85 13.39 10.32 -4.26
C GLY A 85 13.13 10.27 -2.73
N VAL A 86 14.02 10.87 -1.93
CA VAL A 86 13.93 10.89 -0.47
C VAL A 86 13.84 12.31 0.09
N SER A 87 13.46 12.45 1.35
CA SER A 87 13.47 13.77 1.98
C SER A 87 14.90 14.28 2.23
N GLY A 88 15.13 15.59 2.18
CA GLY A 88 16.42 16.17 2.56
C GLY A 88 16.83 15.87 4.02
N LYS A 89 15.84 15.64 4.89
CA LYS A 89 16.07 15.14 6.26
C LYS A 89 16.69 13.73 6.25
N ALA A 90 16.18 12.82 5.42
CA ALA A 90 16.75 11.48 5.28
C ALA A 90 18.21 11.55 4.78
N VAL A 91 18.50 12.44 3.81
CA VAL A 91 19.87 12.69 3.37
C VAL A 91 20.76 13.18 4.51
N SER A 92 20.28 14.11 5.34
CA SER A 92 21.01 14.58 6.52
C SER A 92 21.31 13.44 7.49
N GLU A 93 20.36 12.53 7.74
CA GLU A 93 20.58 11.36 8.60
C GLU A 93 21.61 10.38 8.00
N ILE A 94 21.59 10.18 6.69
CA ILE A 94 22.53 9.32 5.96
C ILE A 94 23.96 9.88 5.98
N VAL A 95 24.11 11.19 5.71
CA VAL A 95 25.39 11.89 5.72
C VAL A 95 25.99 11.92 7.12
N ASN A 96 25.16 12.18 8.14
CA ASN A 96 25.58 12.15 9.53
C ASN A 96 25.71 10.73 10.11
N ARG A 97 25.57 9.70 9.28
CA ARG A 97 25.65 8.27 9.66
C ARG A 97 24.70 7.86 10.80
N LYS A 98 23.60 8.60 10.99
CA LYS A 98 22.54 8.24 11.95
C LYS A 98 21.71 7.07 11.45
N THR A 99 21.54 6.99 10.14
CA THR A 99 20.97 5.85 9.43
C THR A 99 22.08 5.26 8.55
N TRP A 100 22.17 3.93 8.50
CA TRP A 100 23.22 3.18 7.78
C TRP A 100 24.67 3.40 8.30
N PRO A 101 24.96 3.10 9.59
CA PRO A 101 26.29 3.35 10.15
C PRO A 101 27.39 2.45 9.54
N ASP A 102 27.06 1.22 9.15
CA ASP A 102 28.01 0.20 8.67
C ASP A 102 28.25 0.22 7.15
N ILE A 103 27.55 1.07 6.42
CA ILE A 103 27.85 1.31 5.01
C ILE A 103 28.96 2.37 4.98
N GLU A 104 29.95 2.23 4.10
CA GLU A 104 30.89 3.31 3.77
C GLU A 104 30.39 4.09 2.57
#